data_AF-A0A832N5P3-F1
#
_entry.id   AF-A0A832N5P3-F1
#
_cell.length_a   1.000
_cell.length_b   1.000
_cell.length_c   1.000
_cell.angle_alpha   90.00
_cell.angle_beta   90.00
_cell.angle_gamma   90.00
#
_symmetry.space_group_name_H-M   'P 1'
#
loop_
_entity.id
_entity.type
_entity.pdbx_description
1 polymer ?
#
loop_
_entity_poly.entity_id
_entity_poly.type
_entity_poly.pdbx_seq_one_letter_code
_entity_poly.pdbx_strand_id
1 'polypeptide(L)'
;MADYVKKLELGEGVLNVLSIPCSTGEEPYSIAMVLNGLGLSKEQFRIDAVDISTEVLKRARKGVYTENSFRGKDIAFRDKYFEHKKGRYAISADIKSTVNFVNKNVLDEDFMAGKGLYDVIFCRNLLIYFDYETKCKVLNTLAGLMSKRAMLVLGHAETGRMPEGVFESLHLPGSFAFKKAGTFVSRPIKHSSDFSSKKTFASLQMKPPRPVVHTAVRNAPVVEASVEMFGNEDEWGASIEALADAGRLKEAITECDSLIESVPDSAQGYYLKGLVLLALTLMLKRFRHSKKRFILIQKIINH
;
A
#
# COMPACT_ATOMS: atom_id res chain seq x y z
N MET A 1 7.81 -9.17 -6.65
CA MET A 1 6.76 -10.12 -7.10
C MET A 1 7.30 -11.04 -8.19
N ALA A 2 7.84 -10.53 -9.30
CA ALA A 2 8.42 -11.35 -10.37
C ALA A 2 9.41 -12.42 -9.87
N ASP A 3 10.36 -12.03 -9.02
CA ASP A 3 11.33 -12.97 -8.44
C ASP A 3 10.69 -14.01 -7.52
N TYR A 4 9.56 -13.67 -6.89
CA TYR A 4 8.81 -14.61 -6.06
C TYR A 4 8.04 -15.60 -6.92
N VAL A 5 7.35 -15.12 -7.96
CA VAL A 5 6.62 -15.97 -8.91
C VAL A 5 7.57 -16.93 -9.63
N LYS A 6 8.78 -16.50 -9.98
CA LYS A 6 9.83 -17.38 -10.53
C LYS A 6 10.31 -18.45 -9.54
N LYS A 7 10.25 -18.17 -8.23
CA LYS A 7 10.64 -19.08 -7.15
C LYS A 7 9.49 -19.97 -6.68
N LEU A 8 8.25 -19.58 -6.96
CA LEU A 8 7.13 -20.50 -6.88
C LEU A 8 7.36 -21.53 -7.99
N GLU A 9 7.71 -22.75 -7.59
CA GLU A 9 7.53 -23.92 -8.44
C GLU A 9 6.02 -24.03 -8.68
N LEU A 10 5.52 -23.22 -9.61
CA LEU A 10 4.19 -23.35 -10.17
C LEU A 10 4.18 -24.74 -10.78
N GLY A 11 3.64 -25.71 -10.04
CA GLY A 11 3.31 -27.01 -10.61
C GLY A 11 2.25 -26.85 -11.69
N GLU A 12 1.48 -27.88 -11.99
CA GLU A 12 0.37 -27.81 -12.96
C GLU A 12 -0.82 -26.92 -12.50
N GLY A 13 -0.66 -26.12 -11.44
CA GLY A 13 -1.71 -25.33 -10.81
C GLY A 13 -1.81 -23.89 -11.30
N VAL A 14 -3.03 -23.34 -11.26
CA VAL A 14 -3.32 -21.93 -11.56
C VAL A 14 -2.86 -21.05 -10.38
N LEU A 15 -2.06 -20.01 -10.64
CA LEU A 15 -1.66 -19.02 -9.66
C LEU A 15 -2.87 -18.17 -9.24
N ASN A 16 -3.26 -18.25 -7.97
CA ASN A 16 -4.39 -17.46 -7.45
C ASN A 16 -3.89 -16.22 -6.72
N VAL A 17 -4.32 -15.05 -7.19
CA VAL A 17 -3.95 -13.75 -6.60
C VAL A 17 -5.20 -13.04 -6.08
N LEU A 18 -5.07 -12.43 -4.90
CA LEU A 18 -6.07 -11.52 -4.33
C LEU A 18 -5.50 -10.11 -4.29
N SER A 19 -6.25 -9.11 -4.75
CA SER A 19 -5.94 -7.67 -4.57
C SER A 19 -7.09 -6.99 -3.84
N ILE A 20 -6.81 -6.42 -2.67
CA ILE A 20 -7.81 -5.81 -1.80
C ILE A 20 -7.25 -4.64 -0.98
N PRO A 21 -7.85 -3.44 -1.02
CA PRO A 21 -8.88 -2.98 -1.92
C PRO A 21 -8.30 -2.78 -3.32
N CYS A 22 -9.08 -3.04 -4.35
CA CYS A 22 -8.65 -2.87 -5.73
C CYS A 22 -8.97 -1.49 -6.32
N SER A 23 -9.80 -0.68 -5.64
CA SER A 23 -10.20 0.66 -6.08
C SER A 23 -10.67 0.69 -7.55
N THR A 24 -10.09 1.56 -8.38
CA THR A 24 -10.40 1.69 -9.80
C THR A 24 -9.65 0.71 -10.71
N GLY A 25 -9.02 -0.34 -10.15
CA GLY A 25 -8.50 -1.49 -10.88
C GLY A 25 -7.05 -1.39 -11.36
N GLU A 26 -6.35 -0.30 -11.07
CA GLU A 26 -4.96 -0.10 -11.49
C GLU A 26 -4.03 -1.20 -10.95
N GLU A 27 -4.19 -1.59 -9.68
CA GLU A 27 -3.37 -2.63 -9.05
C GLU A 27 -3.59 -4.02 -9.68
N PRO A 28 -4.81 -4.58 -9.75
CA PRO A 28 -5.02 -5.90 -10.33
C PRO A 28 -4.64 -5.97 -11.81
N TYR A 29 -4.82 -4.89 -12.59
CA TYR A 29 -4.33 -4.88 -13.98
C TYR A 29 -2.81 -4.80 -14.06
N SER A 30 -2.15 -4.04 -13.19
CA SER A 30 -0.68 -4.02 -13.11
C SER A 30 -0.14 -5.41 -12.79
N ILE A 31 -0.78 -6.13 -11.85
CA ILE A 31 -0.45 -7.51 -11.52
C ILE A 31 -0.60 -8.41 -12.75
N ALA A 32 -1.75 -8.35 -13.43
CA ALA A 32 -2.02 -9.15 -14.62
C ALA A 32 -0.98 -8.92 -15.74
N MET A 33 -0.63 -7.66 -16.00
CA MET A 33 0.37 -7.29 -17.00
C MET A 33 1.76 -7.83 -16.64
N VAL A 34 2.15 -7.74 -15.36
CA VAL A 34 3.42 -8.31 -14.89
C VAL A 34 3.45 -9.83 -15.07
N LEU A 35 2.39 -10.54 -14.67
CA LEU A 35 2.31 -11.98 -14.82
C LEU A 35 2.36 -12.41 -16.29
N ASN A 36 1.61 -11.71 -17.16
CA ASN A 36 1.68 -11.95 -18.60
C ASN A 36 3.06 -11.61 -19.19
N GLY A 37 3.70 -10.55 -18.72
CA GLY A 37 5.06 -10.18 -19.11
C GLY A 37 6.14 -11.20 -18.69
N LEU A 38 5.85 -12.02 -17.68
CA LEU A 38 6.68 -13.16 -17.27
C LEU A 38 6.43 -14.43 -18.09
N GLY A 39 5.52 -14.38 -19.07
CA GLY A 39 5.21 -15.50 -19.97
C GLY A 39 4.06 -16.39 -19.50
N LEU A 40 3.35 -16.05 -18.43
CA LEU A 40 2.17 -16.82 -18.02
C LEU A 40 0.99 -16.53 -18.96
N SER A 41 0.35 -17.60 -19.43
CA SER A 41 -0.90 -17.51 -20.17
C SER A 41 -2.06 -17.13 -19.23
N LYS A 42 -3.17 -16.65 -19.80
CA LYS A 42 -4.36 -16.25 -19.03
C LYS A 42 -5.02 -17.41 -18.28
N GLU A 43 -4.72 -18.65 -18.65
CA GLU A 43 -5.18 -19.86 -17.97
C GLU A 43 -4.32 -20.22 -16.75
N GLN A 44 -3.08 -19.72 -16.70
CA GLN A 44 -2.11 -20.05 -15.63
C GLN A 44 -2.25 -19.14 -14.40
N PHE A 45 -3.08 -18.11 -14.44
CA PHE A 45 -3.34 -17.26 -13.27
C PHE A 45 -4.74 -16.68 -13.26
N ARG A 46 -5.22 -16.36 -12.06
CA ARG A 46 -6.48 -15.65 -11.82
C ARG A 46 -6.30 -14.61 -10.73
N ILE A 47 -6.94 -13.46 -10.89
CA ILE A 47 -6.88 -12.36 -9.92
C ILE A 47 -8.30 -12.07 -9.44
N ASP A 48 -8.59 -12.33 -8.17
CA ASP A 48 -9.77 -11.79 -7.51
C ASP A 48 -9.42 -10.38 -7.00
N ALA A 49 -10.16 -9.37 -7.45
CA ALA A 49 -9.97 -7.97 -7.12
C ALA A 49 -11.19 -7.48 -6.32
N VAL A 50 -10.99 -7.15 -5.06
CA VAL A 50 -12.10 -6.89 -4.12
C VAL A 50 -12.14 -5.42 -3.72
N ASP A 51 -13.35 -4.84 -3.68
CA ASP A 51 -13.58 -3.53 -3.07
C ASP A 51 -14.99 -3.43 -2.51
N ILE A 52 -15.17 -2.59 -1.48
CA ILE A 52 -16.48 -2.33 -0.88
C ILE A 52 -17.30 -1.36 -1.73
N SER A 53 -16.66 -0.47 -2.50
CA SER A 53 -17.35 0.52 -3.32
C SER A 53 -17.77 -0.05 -4.67
N THR A 54 -19.08 -0.15 -4.90
CA THR A 54 -19.61 -0.58 -6.20
C THR A 54 -19.30 0.43 -7.32
N GLU A 55 -19.10 1.70 -6.98
CA GLU A 55 -18.77 2.76 -7.93
C GLU A 55 -17.35 2.58 -8.50
N VAL A 56 -16.35 2.38 -7.64
CA VAL A 56 -14.97 2.16 -8.09
C VAL A 56 -14.86 0.85 -8.86
N LEU A 57 -15.59 -0.20 -8.44
CA LEU A 57 -15.65 -1.47 -9.18
C LEU A 57 -16.31 -1.32 -10.56
N LYS A 58 -17.31 -0.44 -10.72
CA LYS A 58 -17.87 -0.13 -12.05
C LYS A 58 -16.82 0.51 -12.95
N ARG A 59 -15.96 1.38 -12.41
CA ARG A 59 -14.84 2.00 -13.15
C ARG A 59 -13.75 0.99 -13.47
N ALA A 60 -13.39 0.15 -12.49
CA ALA A 60 -12.41 -0.92 -12.65
C ALA A 60 -12.83 -1.91 -13.75
N ARG A 61 -14.10 -2.36 -13.73
CA ARG A 61 -14.66 -3.21 -14.81
C ARG A 61 -14.72 -2.53 -16.16
N LYS A 62 -14.74 -1.20 -16.26
CA LYS A 62 -14.59 -0.52 -17.55
C LYS A 62 -13.14 -0.64 -18.03
N GLY A 63 -12.17 -0.50 -17.12
CA GLY A 63 -10.74 -0.61 -17.42
C GLY A 63 -10.29 0.49 -18.38
N VAL A 64 -10.81 1.70 -18.19
CA VAL A 64 -10.53 2.87 -19.03
C VAL A 64 -9.89 3.94 -18.16
N TYR A 65 -8.71 4.38 -18.56
CA TYR A 65 -7.83 5.26 -17.80
C TYR A 65 -7.44 6.51 -18.59
N THR A 66 -6.97 7.52 -17.87
CA THR A 66 -6.44 8.77 -18.45
C THR A 66 -4.93 8.74 -18.45
N GLU A 67 -4.28 9.67 -19.14
CA GLU A 67 -2.81 9.79 -19.12
C GLU A 67 -2.26 9.89 -17.69
N ASN A 68 -2.93 10.62 -16.80
CA ASN A 68 -2.55 10.79 -15.39
C ASN A 68 -2.58 9.49 -14.55
N SER A 69 -3.19 8.42 -15.07
CA SER A 69 -3.18 7.09 -14.42
C SER A 69 -1.84 6.37 -14.63
N PHE A 70 -1.07 6.78 -15.63
CA PHE A 70 0.25 6.24 -15.93
C PHE A 70 1.30 7.16 -15.30
N ARG A 71 2.10 6.63 -14.38
CA ARG A 71 3.17 7.38 -13.70
C ARG A 71 4.50 6.68 -13.96
N GLY A 72 5.56 7.48 -14.15
CA GLY A 72 6.91 6.98 -14.38
C GLY A 72 7.36 7.11 -15.82
N LYS A 73 8.64 6.83 -16.06
CA LYS A 73 9.30 7.00 -17.38
C LYS A 73 9.10 5.79 -18.30
N ASP A 74 8.78 4.62 -17.74
CA ASP A 74 8.55 3.39 -18.50
C ASP A 74 7.05 3.22 -18.78
N ILE A 75 6.64 3.63 -19.98
CA ILE A 75 5.27 3.47 -20.50
C ILE A 75 5.21 2.43 -21.62
N ALA A 76 6.27 1.63 -21.85
CA ALA A 76 6.30 0.66 -22.93
C ALA A 76 5.22 -0.43 -22.77
N PHE A 77 4.83 -0.75 -21.53
CA PHE A 77 3.71 -1.66 -21.26
C PHE A 77 2.37 -1.10 -21.74
N ARG A 78 2.22 0.23 -21.84
CA ARG A 78 0.99 0.89 -22.25
C ARG A 78 0.63 0.49 -23.67
N ASP A 79 1.60 0.58 -24.58
CA ASP A 79 1.39 0.30 -26.00
C ASP A 79 1.12 -1.19 -26.25
N LYS A 80 1.58 -2.06 -25.34
CA LYS A 80 1.33 -3.51 -25.38
C LYS A 80 -0.05 -3.91 -24.84
N TYR A 81 -0.51 -3.27 -23.76
CA TYR A 81 -1.68 -3.72 -23.01
C TYR A 81 -2.88 -2.79 -23.07
N PHE A 82 -2.75 -1.61 -23.67
CA PHE A 82 -3.83 -0.64 -23.77
C PHE A 82 -4.06 -0.21 -25.21
N GLU A 83 -5.32 -0.01 -25.54
CA GLU A 83 -5.74 0.66 -26.77
C GLU A 83 -6.05 2.13 -26.47
N HIS A 84 -5.39 3.04 -27.18
CA HIS A 84 -5.68 4.46 -27.08
C HIS A 84 -6.88 4.82 -27.96
N LYS A 85 -7.98 5.29 -27.35
CA LYS A 85 -9.21 5.72 -28.04
C LYS A 85 -9.74 7.00 -27.43
N LYS A 86 -9.84 8.06 -28.24
CA LYS A 86 -10.43 9.37 -27.87
C LYS A 86 -9.82 9.97 -26.59
N GLY A 87 -8.49 9.98 -26.47
CA GLY A 87 -7.79 10.56 -25.31
C GLY A 87 -7.87 9.71 -24.04
N ARG A 88 -8.22 8.42 -24.16
CA ARG A 88 -8.29 7.46 -23.06
C ARG A 88 -7.63 6.15 -23.43
N TYR A 89 -7.20 5.42 -22.42
CA TYR A 89 -6.51 4.14 -22.55
C TYR A 89 -7.40 3.03 -22.02
N ALA A 90 -7.86 2.15 -22.89
CA ALA A 90 -8.66 0.99 -22.53
C ALA A 90 -7.77 -0.25 -22.42
N ILE A 91 -7.80 -0.93 -21.28
CA ILE A 91 -7.05 -2.18 -21.08
C ILE A 91 -7.53 -3.26 -22.07
N SER A 92 -6.60 -4.06 -22.59
CA SER A 92 -6.90 -5.14 -23.54
C SER A 92 -7.85 -6.16 -22.94
N ALA A 93 -8.69 -6.75 -23.78
CA ALA A 93 -9.67 -7.76 -23.36
C ALA A 93 -9.00 -9.00 -22.74
N ASP A 94 -7.82 -9.38 -23.24
CA ASP A 94 -7.06 -10.52 -22.72
C ASP A 94 -6.64 -10.32 -21.27
N ILE A 95 -6.00 -9.18 -20.96
CA ILE A 95 -5.64 -8.84 -19.58
C ILE A 95 -6.90 -8.69 -18.73
N LYS A 96 -7.93 -8.04 -19.28
CA LYS A 96 -9.20 -7.83 -18.58
C LYS A 96 -9.87 -9.12 -18.14
N SER A 97 -9.76 -10.19 -18.95
CA SER A 97 -10.37 -11.49 -18.67
C SER A 97 -9.74 -12.24 -17.49
N THR A 98 -8.52 -11.85 -17.07
CA THR A 98 -7.79 -12.48 -15.95
C THR A 98 -8.18 -11.92 -14.58
N VAL A 99 -8.94 -10.83 -14.55
CA VAL A 99 -9.33 -10.11 -13.33
C VAL A 99 -10.82 -10.24 -13.06
N ASN A 100 -11.18 -10.85 -11.94
CA ASN A 100 -12.53 -10.96 -11.45
C ASN A 100 -12.80 -9.93 -10.34
N PHE A 101 -13.71 -8.99 -10.59
CA PHE A 101 -14.05 -7.92 -9.65
C PHE A 101 -15.21 -8.30 -8.73
N VAL A 102 -14.96 -8.35 -7.43
CA VAL A 102 -15.90 -8.80 -6.39
C VAL A 102 -16.23 -7.65 -5.45
N ASN A 103 -17.53 -7.45 -5.17
CA ASN A 103 -17.97 -6.48 -4.17
C ASN A 103 -18.19 -7.18 -2.83
N LYS A 104 -17.30 -6.94 -1.88
CA LYS A 104 -17.32 -7.53 -0.54
C LYS A 104 -16.63 -6.60 0.45
N ASN A 105 -17.05 -6.66 1.71
CA ASN A 105 -16.32 -6.03 2.81
C ASN A 105 -15.43 -7.09 3.48
N VAL A 106 -14.17 -6.78 3.71
CA VAL A 106 -13.19 -7.69 4.35
C VAL A 106 -13.57 -8.07 5.80
N LEU A 107 -14.45 -7.30 6.41
CA LEU A 107 -14.98 -7.54 7.75
C LEU A 107 -16.21 -8.46 7.77
N ASP A 108 -16.75 -8.82 6.60
CA ASP A 108 -17.89 -9.74 6.52
C ASP A 108 -17.45 -11.15 6.96
N GLU A 109 -18.28 -11.85 7.73
CA GLU A 109 -17.98 -13.21 8.20
C GLU A 109 -17.85 -14.22 7.05
N ASP A 110 -18.56 -13.97 5.95
CA ASP A 110 -18.54 -14.78 4.73
C ASP A 110 -17.53 -14.26 3.68
N PHE A 111 -16.58 -13.42 4.09
CA PHE A 111 -15.59 -12.84 3.19
C PHE A 111 -14.85 -13.93 2.40
N MET A 112 -15.07 -13.95 1.08
CA MET A 112 -14.52 -14.94 0.16
C MET A 112 -14.83 -16.41 0.55
N ALA A 113 -15.94 -16.64 1.26
CA ALA A 113 -16.39 -18.00 1.57
C ALA A 113 -16.58 -18.83 0.30
N GLY A 114 -16.12 -20.08 0.33
CA GLY A 114 -16.16 -21.00 -0.82
C GLY A 114 -15.12 -20.72 -1.91
N LYS A 115 -14.26 -19.69 -1.75
CA LYS A 115 -13.11 -19.48 -2.62
C LYS A 115 -11.92 -20.35 -2.20
N GLY A 116 -11.05 -20.65 -3.16
CA GLY A 116 -9.80 -21.36 -2.91
C GLY A 116 -8.79 -20.51 -2.15
N LEU A 117 -7.64 -21.12 -1.85
CA LEU A 117 -6.51 -20.41 -1.24
C LEU A 117 -5.76 -19.58 -2.29
N TYR A 118 -5.19 -18.47 -1.85
CA TYR A 118 -4.40 -17.56 -2.67
C TYR A 118 -2.91 -17.74 -2.41
N ASP A 119 -2.12 -17.66 -3.48
CA ASP A 119 -0.66 -17.74 -3.46
C ASP A 119 -0.03 -16.36 -3.26
N VAL A 120 -0.72 -15.31 -3.69
CA VAL A 120 -0.32 -13.94 -3.44
C VAL A 120 -1.53 -13.10 -3.04
N ILE A 121 -1.40 -12.35 -1.95
CA ILE A 121 -2.41 -11.39 -1.50
C ILE A 121 -1.76 -10.01 -1.47
N PHE A 122 -2.34 -9.04 -2.17
CA PHE A 122 -2.00 -7.63 -2.07
C PHE A 122 -3.03 -6.95 -1.18
N CYS A 123 -2.56 -6.36 -0.09
CA CYS A 123 -3.37 -5.57 0.83
C CYS A 123 -2.70 -4.22 1.07
N ARG A 124 -2.93 -3.30 0.12
CA ARG A 124 -2.25 -2.00 0.07
C ARG A 124 -3.24 -0.86 0.25
N ASN A 125 -2.85 0.14 1.05
CA ASN A 125 -3.65 1.34 1.33
C ASN A 125 -5.02 1.07 1.97
N LEU A 126 -5.19 -0.04 2.69
CA LEU A 126 -6.39 -0.42 3.44
C LEU A 126 -6.22 -0.28 4.94
N LEU A 127 -5.14 -0.86 5.47
CA LEU A 127 -4.98 -1.10 6.90
C LEU A 127 -4.74 0.21 7.67
N ILE A 128 -4.38 1.28 6.97
CA ILE A 128 -4.23 2.63 7.53
C ILE A 128 -5.57 3.22 8.02
N TYR A 129 -6.71 2.69 7.56
CA TYR A 129 -8.03 3.17 7.95
C TYR A 129 -8.61 2.45 9.18
N PHE A 130 -7.90 1.44 9.69
CA PHE A 130 -8.39 0.59 10.77
C PHE A 130 -7.65 0.84 12.08
N ASP A 131 -8.38 0.74 13.18
CA ASP A 131 -7.76 0.57 14.49
C ASP A 131 -7.00 -0.77 14.57
N TYR A 132 -6.22 -0.94 15.63
CA TYR A 132 -5.37 -2.13 15.78
C TYR A 132 -6.18 -3.44 15.88
N GLU A 133 -7.36 -3.42 16.51
CA GLU A 133 -8.19 -4.61 16.67
C GLU A 133 -8.78 -5.05 15.32
N THR A 134 -9.33 -4.10 14.58
CA THR A 134 -9.90 -4.30 13.24
C THR A 134 -8.82 -4.73 12.26
N LYS A 135 -7.64 -4.10 12.32
CA LYS A 135 -6.46 -4.52 11.55
C LYS A 135 -6.09 -5.98 11.83
N CYS A 136 -6.05 -6.40 13.10
CA CYS A 136 -5.77 -7.78 13.46
C CYS A 136 -6.82 -8.75 12.90
N LYS A 137 -8.11 -8.38 12.95
CA LYS A 137 -9.20 -9.19 12.36
C LYS A 137 -8.99 -9.38 10.86
N VAL A 138 -8.79 -8.28 10.12
CA VAL A 138 -8.52 -8.31 8.67
C VAL A 138 -7.32 -9.19 8.35
N LEU A 139 -6.20 -8.98 9.05
CA LEU A 139 -4.97 -9.74 8.82
C LEU A 139 -5.15 -11.24 9.11
N ASN A 140 -5.91 -11.61 10.14
CA ASN A 140 -6.24 -13.01 10.41
C ASN A 140 -7.13 -13.63 9.34
N THR A 141 -8.14 -12.89 8.85
CA THR A 141 -8.98 -13.30 7.72
C THR A 141 -8.11 -13.58 6.48
N LEU A 142 -7.22 -12.64 6.13
CA LEU A 142 -6.31 -12.81 4.99
C LEU A 142 -5.36 -13.99 5.18
N ALA A 143 -4.81 -14.19 6.39
CA ALA A 143 -3.96 -15.35 6.70
C ALA A 143 -4.69 -16.69 6.58
N GLY A 144 -6.01 -16.71 6.80
CA GLY A 144 -6.87 -17.87 6.55
C GLY A 144 -7.04 -18.22 5.08
N LEU A 145 -6.94 -17.21 4.20
CA LEU A 145 -7.05 -17.36 2.74
C LEU A 145 -5.71 -17.67 2.06
N MET A 146 -4.60 -17.65 2.79
CA MET A 146 -3.26 -17.89 2.27
C MET A 146 -2.95 -19.38 2.09
N SER A 147 -2.44 -19.75 0.92
CA SER A 147 -1.83 -21.07 0.68
C SER A 147 -0.55 -21.25 1.52
N LYS A 148 -0.04 -22.49 1.62
CA LYS A 148 1.12 -22.82 2.48
C LYS A 148 2.37 -21.99 2.16
N ARG A 149 2.56 -21.68 0.88
CA ARG A 149 3.68 -20.90 0.35
C ARG A 149 3.20 -19.55 -0.16
N ALA A 150 2.16 -18.98 0.44
CA ALA A 150 1.64 -17.70 -0.01
C ALA A 150 2.44 -16.52 0.54
N MET A 151 2.35 -15.41 -0.19
CA MET A 151 2.91 -14.13 0.19
C MET A 151 1.81 -13.07 0.35
N LEU A 152 1.85 -12.34 1.45
CA LEU A 152 1.08 -11.12 1.69
C LEU A 152 1.95 -9.90 1.42
N VAL A 153 1.51 -8.99 0.55
CA VAL A 153 2.19 -7.74 0.22
C VAL A 153 1.39 -6.58 0.79
N LEU A 154 2.02 -5.79 1.65
CA LEU A 154 1.44 -4.59 2.27
C LEU A 154 2.02 -3.31 1.68
N GLY A 155 1.35 -2.18 1.93
CA GLY A 155 1.87 -0.86 1.63
C GLY A 155 2.88 -0.41 2.69
N HIS A 156 3.70 0.57 2.34
CA HIS A 156 4.77 1.08 3.20
C HIS A 156 4.30 1.49 4.60
N ALA A 157 3.22 2.28 4.66
CA ALA A 157 2.64 2.78 5.90
C ALA A 157 1.89 1.71 6.72
N GLU A 158 1.69 0.51 6.17
CA GLU A 158 0.79 -0.49 6.74
C GLU A 158 1.48 -1.55 7.58
N THR A 159 2.81 -1.56 7.59
CA THR A 159 3.62 -2.50 8.38
C THR A 159 3.72 -2.12 9.86
N GLY A 160 3.19 -0.97 10.25
CA GLY A 160 3.15 -0.54 11.65
C GLY A 160 2.30 -1.48 12.50
N ARG A 161 2.87 -1.98 13.60
CA ARG A 161 2.22 -2.86 14.60
C ARG A 161 1.42 -4.01 13.95
N MET A 162 2.14 -5.05 13.51
CA MET A 162 1.58 -6.30 13.00
C MET A 162 1.20 -7.24 14.16
N PRO A 163 0.20 -8.13 14.00
CA PRO A 163 -0.12 -9.15 14.98
C PRO A 163 1.06 -10.10 15.18
N GLU A 164 1.43 -10.31 16.44
CA GLU A 164 2.57 -11.14 16.81
C GLU A 164 2.31 -12.62 16.43
N GLY A 165 3.34 -13.29 15.91
CA GLY A 165 3.29 -14.72 15.62
C GLY A 165 2.39 -15.16 14.46
N VAL A 166 1.81 -14.22 13.71
CA VAL A 166 0.96 -14.52 12.53
C VAL A 166 1.76 -14.44 11.22
N PHE A 167 2.63 -13.44 11.10
CA PHE A 167 3.39 -13.15 9.88
C PHE A 167 4.89 -13.04 10.14
N GLU A 168 5.68 -13.49 9.19
CA GLU A 168 7.14 -13.34 9.14
C GLU A 168 7.52 -12.56 7.88
N SER A 169 8.37 -11.54 8.02
CA SER A 169 8.86 -10.75 6.89
C SER A 169 9.72 -11.60 5.96
N LEU A 170 9.51 -11.49 4.65
CA LEU A 170 10.34 -12.12 3.62
C LEU A 170 11.62 -11.32 3.32
N HIS A 171 11.77 -10.11 3.90
CA HIS A 171 12.95 -9.24 3.74
C HIS A 171 13.35 -8.97 2.27
N LEU A 172 12.36 -8.92 1.37
CA LEU A 172 12.58 -8.63 -0.04
C LEU A 172 12.79 -7.11 -0.23
N PRO A 173 13.94 -6.67 -0.81
CA PRO A 173 14.24 -5.25 -1.00
C PRO A 173 13.12 -4.49 -1.69
N GLY A 174 12.81 -3.29 -1.20
CA GLY A 174 11.78 -2.42 -1.77
C GLY A 174 10.34 -2.95 -1.64
N SER A 175 10.09 -3.98 -0.83
CA SER A 175 8.73 -4.50 -0.62
C SER A 175 8.43 -4.83 0.83
N PHE A 176 7.15 -4.79 1.18
CA PHE A 176 6.64 -5.14 2.51
C PHE A 176 5.91 -6.47 2.40
N ALA A 177 6.70 -7.51 2.09
CA ALA A 177 6.22 -8.85 1.82
C ALA A 177 6.37 -9.76 3.05
N PHE A 178 5.34 -10.55 3.32
CA PHE A 178 5.24 -11.42 4.48
C PHE A 178 4.78 -12.81 4.06
N LYS A 179 5.28 -13.83 4.76
CA LYS A 179 4.72 -15.19 4.74
C LYS A 179 4.01 -15.47 6.06
N LYS A 180 3.19 -16.50 6.06
CA LYS A 180 2.56 -17.04 7.28
C LYS A 180 3.64 -17.58 8.23
N ALA A 181 3.58 -17.22 9.50
CA ALA A 181 4.46 -17.78 10.51
C ALA A 181 4.07 -19.24 10.80
N GLY A 182 5.06 -20.09 11.09
CA GLY A 182 4.87 -21.54 11.26
C GLY A 182 3.91 -21.96 12.38
N THR A 183 3.54 -21.05 13.28
CA THR A 183 2.60 -21.26 14.40
C THR A 183 1.14 -20.95 14.08
N PHE A 184 0.81 -20.56 12.84
CA PHE A 184 -0.57 -20.27 12.51
C PHE A 184 -1.41 -21.55 12.46
N VAL A 185 -2.22 -21.76 13.50
CA VAL A 185 -3.30 -22.75 13.48
C VAL A 185 -4.50 -22.12 12.79
N SER A 186 -4.80 -22.55 11.56
CA SER A 186 -6.08 -22.22 10.94
C SER A 186 -7.19 -22.83 11.79
N ARG A 187 -7.96 -22.01 12.51
CA ARG A 187 -9.26 -22.48 12.99
C ARG A 187 -10.14 -22.69 11.75
N PRO A 188 -10.69 -23.91 11.53
CA PRO A 188 -11.70 -24.07 10.49
C PRO A 188 -12.86 -23.13 10.82
N ILE A 189 -13.19 -22.26 9.89
CA ILE A 189 -14.40 -21.44 9.97
C ILE A 189 -15.55 -22.44 9.92
N LYS A 190 -16.19 -22.67 11.08
CA LYS A 190 -17.42 -23.45 11.12
C LYS A 190 -18.49 -22.63 10.41
N HIS A 191 -19.00 -23.14 9.30
CA HIS A 191 -20.30 -22.74 8.78
C HIS A 191 -21.36 -23.17 9.81
N SER A 192 -21.56 -22.37 10.87
CA SER A 192 -22.72 -22.56 11.73
C SER A 192 -23.92 -21.93 11.04
N SER A 193 -24.76 -22.78 10.48
CA SER A 193 -26.09 -22.46 9.94
C SER A 193 -27.11 -22.03 11.00
N ASP A 194 -26.68 -21.68 12.20
CA ASP A 194 -27.56 -21.32 13.32
C ASP A 194 -27.02 -20.08 14.03
N PHE A 195 -27.32 -18.92 13.46
CA PHE A 195 -27.56 -17.71 14.24
C PHE A 195 -28.77 -16.98 13.66
N SER A 196 -29.94 -17.53 13.95
CA SER A 196 -31.16 -16.74 14.04
C SER A 196 -31.04 -15.80 15.23
N SER A 197 -30.52 -14.60 15.00
CA SER A 197 -30.87 -13.43 15.82
C SER A 197 -30.67 -12.18 14.97
N LYS A 198 -31.78 -11.60 14.53
CA LYS A 198 -31.85 -10.24 14.01
C LYS A 198 -31.24 -9.28 15.03
N LYS A 199 -29.96 -8.97 14.90
CA LYS A 199 -29.42 -7.68 15.33
C LYS A 199 -29.12 -6.91 14.06
N THR A 200 -30.07 -6.07 13.70
CA THR A 200 -29.90 -4.97 12.77
C THR A 200 -28.70 -4.15 13.25
N PHE A 201 -27.53 -4.38 12.66
CA PHE A 201 -26.46 -3.41 12.73
C PHE A 201 -26.95 -2.21 11.92
N ALA A 202 -27.22 -1.12 12.64
CA ALA A 202 -27.55 0.15 12.03
C ALA A 202 -26.47 0.44 10.98
N SER A 203 -26.93 0.77 9.77
CA SER A 203 -26.07 1.27 8.71
C SER A 203 -25.09 2.29 9.31
N LEU A 204 -23.80 1.99 9.28
CA LEU A 204 -22.77 2.98 9.53
C LEU A 204 -22.87 4.00 8.40
N GLN A 205 -23.74 4.99 8.58
CA GLN A 205 -23.73 6.20 7.79
C GLN A 205 -22.44 6.92 8.15
N MET A 206 -21.45 6.78 7.28
CA MET A 206 -20.30 7.67 7.28
C MET A 206 -20.85 9.09 7.16
N LYS A 207 -20.68 9.91 8.21
CA LYS A 207 -20.93 11.34 8.07
C LYS A 207 -19.99 11.83 6.96
N PRO A 208 -20.51 12.43 5.88
CA PRO A 208 -19.63 13.06 4.92
C PRO A 208 -18.73 14.04 5.66
N PRO A 209 -17.45 14.17 5.28
CA PRO A 209 -16.61 15.23 5.82
C PRO A 209 -17.39 16.55 5.68
N ARG A 210 -17.38 17.37 6.73
CA ARG A 210 -17.98 18.71 6.66
C ARG A 210 -17.49 19.36 5.37
N PRO A 211 -18.38 19.96 4.56
CA PRO A 211 -17.93 20.77 3.44
C PRO A 211 -16.90 21.74 4.00
N VAL A 212 -15.67 21.69 3.49
CA VAL A 212 -14.78 22.83 3.65
C VAL A 212 -15.53 23.95 2.98
N VAL A 213 -16.03 24.89 3.79
CA VAL A 213 -16.61 26.11 3.29
C VAL A 213 -15.45 26.81 2.60
N HIS A 214 -15.35 26.65 1.28
CA HIS A 214 -14.67 27.62 0.46
C HIS A 214 -15.49 28.89 0.60
N THR A 215 -15.16 29.70 1.59
CA THR A 215 -15.53 31.10 1.59
C THR A 215 -15.03 31.61 0.25
N ALA A 216 -15.95 31.93 -0.64
CA ALA A 216 -15.64 32.57 -1.90
C ALA A 216 -14.82 33.81 -1.56
N VAL A 217 -13.50 33.74 -1.80
CA VAL A 217 -12.65 34.91 -1.83
C VAL A 217 -13.17 35.70 -3.03
N ARG A 218 -14.00 36.70 -2.73
CA ARG A 218 -14.45 37.69 -3.71
C ARG A 218 -13.21 38.26 -4.36
N ASN A 219 -13.13 38.11 -5.68
CA ASN A 219 -12.29 38.86 -6.62
C ASN A 219 -11.11 39.58 -5.95
N ALA A 220 -10.15 38.80 -5.43
CA ALA A 220 -8.80 39.32 -5.29
C ALA A 220 -8.24 39.41 -6.71
N PRO A 221 -7.55 40.51 -7.08
CA PRO A 221 -7.01 40.65 -8.41
C PRO A 221 -6.16 39.42 -8.73
N VAL A 222 -6.35 38.85 -9.92
CA VAL A 222 -5.42 37.86 -10.48
C VAL A 222 -4.11 38.61 -10.66
N VAL A 223 -3.25 38.53 -9.65
CA VAL A 223 -1.84 38.84 -9.83
C VAL A 223 -1.31 37.68 -10.65
N GLU A 224 -1.07 37.92 -11.93
CA GLU A 224 -0.21 37.05 -12.73
C GLU A 224 1.07 36.86 -11.92
N ALA A 225 1.26 35.66 -11.37
CA ALA A 225 2.49 35.31 -10.70
C ALA A 225 3.57 35.29 -11.77
N SER A 226 4.28 36.41 -11.85
CA SER A 226 5.53 36.56 -12.57
C SER A 226 6.46 35.42 -12.17
N VAL A 227 6.80 34.62 -13.17
CA VAL A 227 7.84 33.60 -13.13
C VAL A 227 9.17 34.31 -12.99
N GLU A 228 9.60 34.66 -11.78
CA GLU A 228 11.00 35.00 -11.51
C GLU A 228 11.43 34.52 -10.11
N MET A 229 12.61 33.90 -10.08
CA MET A 229 13.44 33.48 -8.93
C MET A 229 13.36 32.03 -8.44
N PHE A 230 13.49 31.06 -9.37
CA PHE A 230 14.04 29.74 -9.07
C PHE A 230 15.56 29.78 -9.25
N GLY A 231 16.30 29.85 -8.15
CA GLY A 231 17.76 29.78 -8.15
C GLY A 231 18.38 29.39 -6.81
N ASN A 232 17.63 29.46 -5.71
CA ASN A 232 18.18 29.20 -4.37
C ASN A 232 17.65 27.88 -3.75
N GLU A 233 16.40 27.45 -3.97
CA GLU A 233 15.87 26.26 -3.26
C GLU A 233 16.63 24.95 -3.55
N ASP A 234 17.16 24.77 -4.76
CA ASP A 234 17.94 23.58 -5.13
C ASP A 234 19.31 23.53 -4.41
N GLU A 235 19.96 24.68 -4.19
CA GLU A 235 21.24 24.75 -3.45
C GLU A 235 21.05 24.43 -1.97
N TRP A 236 19.95 24.92 -1.38
CA TRP A 236 19.57 24.61 0.00
C TRP A 236 19.21 23.13 0.14
N GLY A 237 18.47 22.57 -0.82
CA GLY A 237 18.15 21.15 -0.86
C GLY A 237 19.39 20.27 -0.86
N ALA A 238 20.37 20.57 -1.72
CA ALA A 238 21.62 19.83 -1.81
C ALA A 238 22.45 19.90 -0.52
N SER A 239 22.49 21.07 0.14
CA SER A 239 23.22 21.26 1.40
C SER A 239 22.59 20.48 2.56
N ILE A 240 21.26 20.53 2.69
CA ILE A 240 20.51 19.80 3.72
C ILE A 240 20.68 18.27 3.55
N GLU A 241 20.64 17.78 2.32
CA GLU A 241 20.88 16.37 2.01
C GLU A 241 22.31 15.94 2.37
N ALA A 242 23.31 16.75 2.01
CA ALA A 242 24.71 16.46 2.34
C ALA A 242 24.96 16.40 3.86
N LEU A 243 24.33 17.29 4.65
CA LEU A 243 24.41 17.24 6.11
C LEU A 243 23.72 16.02 6.70
N ALA A 244 22.56 15.63 6.15
CA ALA A 244 21.83 14.45 6.57
C ALA A 244 22.63 13.16 6.30
N ASP A 245 23.21 13.03 5.11
CA ASP A 245 24.05 11.90 4.70
C ASP A 245 25.35 11.82 5.52
N ALA A 246 25.91 12.97 5.92
CA ALA A 246 27.04 13.04 6.84
C ALA A 246 26.67 12.72 8.31
N GLY A 247 25.39 12.45 8.62
CA GLY A 247 24.90 12.17 9.96
C GLY A 247 24.82 13.40 10.87
N ARG A 248 25.01 14.61 10.33
CA ARG A 248 24.94 15.90 11.05
C ARG A 248 23.48 16.37 11.19
N LEU A 249 22.63 15.50 11.72
CA LEU A 249 21.16 15.68 11.71
C LEU A 249 20.67 16.95 12.41
N LYS A 250 21.37 17.43 13.44
CA LYS A 250 21.00 18.69 14.12
C LYS A 250 21.23 19.91 13.23
N GLU A 251 22.29 19.88 12.46
CA GLU A 251 22.65 20.96 11.54
C GLU A 251 21.71 20.96 10.34
N ALA A 252 21.40 19.78 9.80
CA ALA A 252 20.37 19.62 8.77
C ALA A 252 18.99 20.16 9.19
N ILE A 253 18.57 19.95 10.45
CA ILE A 253 17.32 20.53 10.98
C ILE A 253 17.39 22.07 11.05
N THR A 254 18.52 22.62 11.50
CA THR A 254 18.71 24.07 11.62
C THR A 254 18.65 24.74 10.24
N GLU A 255 19.18 24.06 9.23
CA GLU A 255 19.18 24.54 7.85
C GLU A 255 17.80 24.41 7.20
N CYS A 256 17.03 23.37 7.55
CA CYS A 256 15.62 23.29 7.19
C CYS A 256 14.79 24.43 7.83
N ASP A 257 15.06 24.76 9.09
CA ASP A 257 14.39 25.86 9.78
C ASP A 257 14.71 27.21 9.09
N SER A 258 15.97 27.42 8.72
CA SER A 258 16.42 28.62 8.00
C SER A 258 15.78 28.73 6.60
N LEU A 259 15.60 27.60 5.90
CA LEU A 259 14.90 27.56 4.61
C LEU A 259 13.42 27.91 4.77
N ILE A 260 12.75 27.36 5.78
CA ILE A 260 11.33 27.63 6.05
C ILE A 260 11.12 29.09 6.52
N GLU A 261 12.05 29.65 7.29
CA GLU A 261 12.00 31.07 7.67
C GLU A 261 12.21 31.99 6.46
N SER A 262 13.08 31.60 5.53
CA SER A 262 13.36 32.36 4.31
C SER A 262 12.24 32.23 3.27
N VAL A 263 11.60 31.06 3.19
CA VAL A 263 10.53 30.72 2.26
C VAL A 263 9.42 29.96 3.02
N PRO A 264 8.48 30.68 3.67
CA PRO A 264 7.45 30.08 4.53
C PRO A 264 6.52 29.07 3.84
N ASP A 265 6.37 29.14 2.52
CA ASP A 265 5.54 28.21 1.73
C ASP A 265 6.39 27.15 0.98
N SER A 266 7.67 26.99 1.33
CA SER A 266 8.54 26.02 0.66
C SER A 266 8.12 24.59 0.96
N ALA A 267 7.50 23.94 -0.02
CA ALA A 267 7.14 22.53 0.06
C ALA A 267 8.39 21.64 0.27
N GLN A 268 9.52 22.02 -0.31
CA GLN A 268 10.80 21.32 -0.19
C GLN A 268 11.36 21.42 1.23
N GLY A 269 11.32 22.59 1.86
CA GLY A 269 11.80 22.79 3.24
C GLY A 269 11.03 21.95 4.27
N TYR A 270 9.70 21.92 4.20
CA TYR A 270 8.89 21.08 5.09
C TYR A 270 9.09 19.59 4.84
N TYR A 271 9.24 19.18 3.58
CA TYR A 271 9.49 17.79 3.20
C TYR A 271 10.83 17.27 3.78
N LEU A 272 11.91 18.01 3.54
CA LEU A 272 13.26 17.66 4.02
C LEU A 272 13.31 17.63 5.55
N LYS A 273 12.71 18.63 6.23
CA LYS A 273 12.60 18.65 7.69
C LYS A 273 11.90 17.40 8.23
N GLY A 274 10.83 16.97 7.57
CA GLY A 274 10.11 15.73 7.91
C GLY A 274 11.00 14.49 7.84
N LEU A 275 11.79 14.35 6.77
CA LEU A 275 12.72 13.23 6.59
C LEU A 275 13.82 13.20 7.66
N VAL A 276 14.44 14.36 7.94
CA VAL A 276 15.53 14.46 8.93
C VAL A 276 15.01 14.17 10.35
N LEU A 277 13.82 14.66 10.72
CA LEU A 277 13.18 14.37 12.01
C LEU A 277 12.79 12.89 12.16
N LEU A 278 12.35 12.25 11.07
CA LEU A 278 12.07 10.82 11.06
C LEU A 278 13.36 10.01 11.28
N ALA A 279 14.45 10.37 10.58
CA ALA A 279 15.76 9.74 10.75
C ALA A 279 16.27 9.87 12.19
N LEU A 280 16.16 11.06 12.79
CA LEU A 280 16.52 11.30 14.19
C LEU A 280 15.69 10.44 15.15
N THR A 281 14.38 10.33 14.90
CA THR A 281 13.47 9.50 15.71
C THR A 281 13.84 8.02 15.65
N LEU A 282 14.17 7.52 14.46
CA LEU A 282 14.62 6.14 14.27
C LEU A 282 15.99 5.88 14.93
N MET A 283 16.92 6.84 14.83
CA MET A 283 18.22 6.77 15.49
C MET A 283 18.09 6.73 17.01
N LEU A 284 17.26 7.59 17.61
CA LEU A 284 17.00 7.62 19.05
C LEU A 284 16.32 6.33 19.53
N LYS A 285 15.40 5.75 18.75
CA LYS A 285 14.79 4.44 19.05
C LYS A 285 15.84 3.33 19.03
N ARG A 286 16.72 3.31 18.03
CA ARG A 286 17.82 2.33 17.92
C ARG A 286 18.81 2.47 19.09
N PHE A 287 19.13 3.69 19.49
CA PHE A 287 20.01 3.97 20.62
C PHE A 287 19.40 3.54 21.97
N ARG A 288 18.09 3.77 22.19
CA ARG A 288 17.36 3.27 23.39
C ARG A 288 17.32 1.74 23.44
N HIS A 289 17.12 1.07 22.30
CA HIS A 289 17.19 -0.39 22.22
C HIS A 289 18.60 -0.93 22.45
N SER A 290 19.63 -0.24 21.94
CA SER A 290 21.03 -0.62 22.14
C SER A 290 21.48 -0.44 23.60
N LYS A 291 21.10 0.65 24.27
CA LYS A 291 21.35 0.84 25.72
C LYS A 291 20.67 -0.22 26.57
N LYS A 292 19.42 -0.59 26.26
CA LYS A 292 18.72 -1.69 26.95
C LYS A 292 19.42 -3.04 26.74
N ARG A 293 19.91 -3.32 25.53
CA ARG A 293 20.71 -4.53 25.24
C ARG A 293 22.06 -4.52 25.97
N PHE A 294 22.75 -3.38 26.03
CA PHE A 294 24.02 -3.24 26.73
C PHE A 294 23.87 -3.48 28.24
N ILE A 295 22.84 -2.89 28.87
CA ILE A 295 22.51 -3.13 30.29
C ILE A 295 22.13 -4.60 30.55
N LEU A 296 21.40 -5.23 29.61
CA LEU A 296 21.02 -6.64 29.73
C LEU A 296 22.24 -7.57 29.62
N ILE A 297 23.18 -7.28 28.72
CA ILE A 297 24.44 -8.03 28.56
C ILE A 297 25.33 -7.86 29.79
N GLN A 298 25.42 -6.66 30.37
CA GLN A 298 26.18 -6.42 31.61
C GLN A 298 25.58 -7.12 32.83
N LYS A 299 24.26 -7.33 32.86
CA LYS A 299 23.60 -8.15 33.90
C LYS A 299 23.85 -9.65 33.73
N ILE A 300 24.02 -10.12 32.49
CA ILE A 300 24.30 -11.53 32.18
C ILE A 300 25.78 -11.87 32.44
N ILE A 301 26.69 -10.91 32.30
CA ILE A 301 28.14 -11.12 32.54
C ILE A 301 28.50 -11.11 34.04
N ASN A 302 27.68 -10.48 34.90
CA ASN A 302 27.95 -10.32 36.34
C ASN A 302 27.18 -11.31 37.24
N HIS A 303 26.64 -12.40 36.68
CA HIS A 303 25.95 -13.50 37.38
C HIS A 303 26.45 -14.84 36.88
#